data_AF-A0A1G2S4V2-F1
#
_entry.id   AF-A0A1G2S4V2-F1
#
_cell.length_a   1.000
_cell.length_b   1.000
_cell.length_c   1.000
_cell.angle_alpha   90.00
_cell.angle_beta   90.00
_cell.angle_gamma   90.00
#
_symmetry.space_group_name_H-M   'P 1'
#
loop_
_entity.id
_entity.type
_entity.pdbx_description
1 polymer ?
#
loop_
_entity_poly.entity_id
_entity_poly.type
_entity_poly.pdbx_seq_one_letter_code
_entity_poly.pdbx_strand_id
1 'polypeptide(L)'
;MNGLEQPPQTVQDGIITATLTWGSQPDVDLHAFEPNGTHVFYSNRQGVSGYLDLDDTSGEGPEHYYVSCAALETGTYHFGVNYYYGTGIETAYVQIVAGTLVRSFTIPLAVSVGGFGNDTPIPVADVVVNGDAVNGYIFDIQGLATPQ
;
A
#
# COMPACT_ATOMS: atom_id res chain seq x y z
N MET A 1 -5.57 -30.01 21.95
CA MET A 1 -5.93 -29.15 20.81
C MET A 1 -5.23 -27.83 21.05
N ASN A 2 -4.05 -27.62 20.48
CA ASN A 2 -3.32 -26.35 20.61
C ASN A 2 -3.89 -25.38 19.58
N GLY A 3 -4.68 -24.41 20.04
CA GLY A 3 -5.02 -23.25 19.24
C GLY A 3 -3.75 -22.42 19.05
N LEU A 4 -3.38 -22.16 17.81
CA LEU A 4 -2.39 -21.15 17.49
C LEU A 4 -3.04 -19.80 17.82
N GLU A 5 -2.73 -19.23 18.99
CA GLU A 5 -3.00 -17.82 19.22
C GLU A 5 -2.07 -17.04 18.29
N GLN A 6 -2.65 -16.37 17.29
CA GLN A 6 -1.91 -15.39 16.52
C GLN A 6 -1.36 -14.36 17.52
N PRO A 7 -0.08 -13.94 17.40
CA PRO A 7 0.42 -12.84 18.21
C PRO A 7 -0.51 -11.64 18.00
N PRO A 8 -0.77 -10.82 19.03
CA PRO A 8 -1.65 -9.68 18.88
C PRO A 8 -1.14 -8.86 17.70
N GLN A 9 -1.92 -8.87 16.61
CA GLN A 9 -1.74 -7.93 15.52
C GLN A 9 -1.92 -6.59 16.19
N THR A 10 -0.81 -5.88 16.39
CA THR A 10 -0.86 -4.54 16.95
C THR A 10 -1.67 -3.78 15.92
N VAL A 11 -2.90 -3.40 16.26
CA VAL A 11 -3.73 -2.56 15.38
C VAL A 11 -2.96 -1.27 15.27
N GLN A 12 -2.13 -1.18 14.24
CA GLN A 12 -1.38 0.00 13.92
C GLN A 12 -2.45 0.93 13.35
N ASP A 13 -3.04 1.73 14.24
CA ASP A 13 -4.15 2.64 13.98
C ASP A 13 -3.70 3.74 12.99
N GLY A 14 -3.57 3.37 11.72
CA GLY A 14 -3.40 4.29 10.61
C GLY A 14 -4.77 4.79 10.17
N ILE A 15 -4.91 6.12 10.01
CA ILE A 15 -6.10 6.70 9.39
C ILE A 15 -6.17 6.37 7.90
N ILE A 16 -5.01 6.12 7.29
CA ILE A 16 -4.87 5.45 6.00
C ILE A 16 -3.91 4.28 6.19
N THR A 17 -4.31 3.09 5.72
CA THR A 17 -3.41 1.95 5.58
C THR A 17 -3.52 1.37 4.18
N ALA A 18 -2.39 0.92 3.63
CA ALA A 18 -2.35 0.08 2.45
C ALA A 18 -1.58 -1.19 2.80
N THR A 19 -2.23 -2.33 2.63
CA THR A 19 -1.67 -3.65 2.89
C THR A 19 -1.52 -4.38 1.57
N LEU A 20 -0.30 -4.78 1.24
CA LEU A 20 0.02 -5.61 0.08
C LEU A 20 0.32 -7.05 0.54
N THR A 21 -0.28 -8.00 -0.15
CA THR A 21 0.04 -9.44 -0.08
C THR A 21 0.10 -10.01 -1.48
N TRP A 22 0.82 -11.09 -1.70
CA TRP A 22 0.91 -11.75 -3.00
C TRP A 22 1.06 -13.27 -2.86
N GLY A 23 1.12 -13.98 -3.98
CA GLY A 23 1.31 -15.42 -4.01
C GLY A 23 2.77 -15.85 -3.83
N SER A 24 3.19 -16.84 -4.61
CA SER A 24 4.45 -17.56 -4.41
C SER A 24 5.72 -16.90 -4.95
N GLN A 25 5.59 -15.84 -5.77
CA GLN A 25 6.73 -15.12 -6.31
C GLN A 25 7.40 -14.31 -5.19
N PRO A 26 8.72 -14.10 -5.28
CA PRO A 26 9.49 -13.74 -4.10
C PRO A 26 9.36 -12.27 -3.69
N ASP A 27 9.01 -11.36 -4.59
CA ASP A 27 9.26 -9.93 -4.37
C ASP A 27 8.30 -9.04 -5.17
N VAL A 28 7.35 -8.42 -4.45
CA VAL A 28 6.43 -7.40 -4.95
C VAL A 28 6.45 -6.23 -3.98
N ASP A 29 6.82 -5.04 -4.46
CA ASP A 29 6.91 -3.84 -3.65
C ASP A 29 5.59 -3.04 -3.67
N LEU A 30 5.24 -2.47 -2.51
CA LEU A 30 4.24 -1.44 -2.34
C LEU A 30 4.86 -0.05 -2.48
N HIS A 31 4.24 0.79 -3.31
CA HIS A 31 4.63 2.16 -3.55
C HIS A 31 3.50 3.10 -3.12
N ALA A 32 3.84 4.13 -2.32
CA ALA A 32 2.93 5.20 -1.95
C ALA A 32 3.54 6.56 -2.35
N PHE A 33 2.78 7.38 -3.07
CA PHE A 33 3.13 8.78 -3.30
C PHE A 33 2.20 9.66 -2.47
N GLU A 34 2.77 10.43 -1.56
CA GLU A 34 2.05 11.32 -0.66
C GLU A 34 1.61 12.61 -1.38
N PRO A 35 0.62 13.35 -0.83
CA PRO A 35 0.14 14.60 -1.42
C PRO A 35 1.23 15.65 -1.69
N ASN A 36 2.27 15.67 -0.87
CA ASN A 36 3.41 16.58 -1.04
C ASN A 36 4.40 16.16 -2.14
N GLY A 37 4.22 14.98 -2.75
CA GLY A 37 5.08 14.41 -3.77
C GLY A 37 6.16 13.44 -3.25
N THR A 38 6.24 13.21 -1.94
CA THR A 38 7.17 12.22 -1.37
C THR A 38 6.77 10.81 -1.79
N HIS A 39 7.75 10.07 -2.29
CA HIS A 39 7.60 8.69 -2.69
C HIS A 39 8.15 7.76 -1.61
N VAL A 40 7.28 6.92 -1.05
CA VAL A 40 7.56 5.94 -0.01
C VAL A 40 7.52 4.53 -0.60
N PHE A 41 8.62 3.79 -0.45
CA PHE A 41 8.82 2.41 -0.94
C PHE A 41 10.04 1.77 -0.27
N TYR A 42 10.42 0.55 -0.63
CA TYR A 42 11.47 -0.23 0.03
C TYR A 42 12.79 0.53 0.32
N SER A 43 13.22 1.42 -0.61
CA SER A 43 14.47 2.18 -0.47
C SER A 43 14.31 3.55 0.21
N ASN A 44 13.09 4.06 0.32
CA ASN A 44 12.75 5.27 1.07
C ASN A 44 11.49 5.03 1.91
N ARG A 45 11.65 4.40 3.07
CA ARG A 45 10.53 3.89 3.87
C ARG A 45 9.81 4.94 4.71
N GLN A 46 10.32 6.18 4.77
CA GLN A 46 9.74 7.24 5.57
C GLN A 46 9.29 8.39 4.67
N GLY A 47 7.99 8.69 4.72
CA GLY A 47 7.42 9.90 4.15
C GLY A 47 7.15 10.98 5.20
N VAL A 48 6.52 12.06 4.76
CA VAL A 48 6.07 13.16 5.61
C VAL A 48 4.79 12.76 6.34
N SER A 49 3.88 12.06 5.65
CA SER A 49 2.62 11.58 6.19
C SER A 49 2.75 10.20 6.84
N GLY A 50 3.42 9.27 6.16
CA GLY A 50 3.41 7.86 6.51
C GLY A 50 4.76 7.18 6.39
N TYR A 51 4.74 5.87 6.58
CA TYR A 51 5.93 5.03 6.47
C TYR A 51 5.57 3.61 6.04
N LEU A 52 6.55 2.92 5.47
CA LEU A 52 6.53 1.50 5.16
C LEU A 52 7.12 0.73 6.36
N ASP A 53 6.39 -0.26 6.91
CA ASP A 53 6.75 -0.92 8.17
C ASP A 53 7.83 -2.01 8.01
N LEU A 54 7.76 -2.77 6.92
CA LEU A 54 8.63 -3.88 6.60
C LEU A 54 8.80 -3.96 5.08
N ASP A 55 10.01 -4.34 4.70
CA ASP A 55 10.39 -4.72 3.33
C ASP A 55 10.64 -6.23 3.41
N ASP A 56 9.64 -7.01 2.99
CA ASP A 56 9.69 -8.47 3.03
C ASP A 56 10.09 -9.02 1.66
N THR A 57 11.39 -9.22 1.49
CA THR A 57 12.00 -9.84 0.30
C THR A 57 11.82 -11.36 0.23
N SER A 58 10.92 -11.96 1.03
CA SER A 58 10.76 -13.41 1.12
C SER A 58 9.29 -13.88 1.19
N GLY A 59 8.89 -14.75 0.26
CA GLY A 59 7.61 -15.47 0.38
C GLY A 59 6.40 -14.64 -0.05
N GLU A 60 5.30 -14.67 0.73
CA GLU A 60 3.95 -14.16 0.36
C GLU A 60 3.68 -12.70 0.81
N GLY A 61 4.70 -11.98 1.29
CA GLY A 61 4.50 -10.72 2.02
C GLY A 61 3.78 -10.96 3.36
N PRO A 62 3.49 -9.90 4.16
CA PRO A 62 2.99 -8.62 3.66
C PRO A 62 3.98 -7.45 3.71
N GLU A 63 3.71 -6.43 2.88
CA GLU A 63 4.21 -5.06 3.07
C GLU A 63 3.06 -4.12 3.45
N HIS A 64 3.30 -3.19 4.38
CA HIS A 64 2.29 -2.23 4.79
C HIS A 64 2.79 -0.79 4.80
N TYR A 65 1.92 0.10 4.34
CA TYR A 65 2.07 1.54 4.49
C TYR A 65 1.04 2.10 5.46
N TYR A 66 1.47 2.99 6.37
CA TYR A 66 0.64 3.58 7.41
C TYR A 66 0.75 5.10 7.45
N VAL A 67 -0.39 5.79 7.51
CA VAL A 67 -0.47 7.23 7.83
C VAL A 67 -1.18 7.40 9.16
N SER A 68 -0.59 8.13 10.10
CA SER A 68 -1.24 8.46 11.37
C SER A 68 -2.15 9.68 11.21
N CYS A 69 -3.18 9.81 12.06
CA CYS A 69 -4.06 10.98 12.06
C CYS A 69 -3.30 12.30 12.28
N ALA A 70 -2.21 12.28 13.07
CA ALA A 70 -1.42 13.48 13.37
C ALA A 70 -0.57 13.95 12.19
N ALA A 71 -0.23 13.07 11.26
CA ALA A 71 0.60 13.36 10.09
C ALA A 71 -0.20 13.41 8.78
N LEU A 72 -1.53 13.27 8.84
CA LEU A 72 -2.39 13.26 7.66
C LEU A 72 -2.32 14.59 6.90
N GLU A 73 -1.94 14.51 5.63
CA GLU A 73 -2.01 15.61 4.68
C GLU A 73 -3.30 15.52 3.87
N THR A 74 -3.88 16.68 3.53
CA THR A 74 -4.96 16.75 2.54
C THR A 74 -4.38 16.69 1.13
N GLY A 75 -5.18 16.18 0.19
CA GLY A 75 -4.77 15.92 -1.18
C GLY A 75 -4.86 14.44 -1.51
N THR A 76 -4.09 13.99 -2.50
CA THR A 76 -4.19 12.62 -3.02
C THR A 76 -2.98 11.80 -2.63
N TYR A 77 -3.23 10.64 -2.06
CA TYR A 77 -2.23 9.58 -1.92
C TYR A 77 -2.41 8.61 -3.09
N HIS A 78 -1.34 8.37 -3.84
CA HIS A 78 -1.34 7.41 -4.95
C HIS A 78 -0.70 6.11 -4.50
N PHE A 79 -1.41 4.99 -4.68
CA PHE A 79 -0.91 3.66 -4.36
C PHE A 79 -0.66 2.85 -5.63
N GLY A 80 0.49 2.19 -5.68
CA GLY A 80 0.90 1.32 -6.78
C GLY A 80 1.67 0.10 -6.29
N VAL A 81 1.81 -0.89 -7.15
CA VAL A 81 2.63 -2.09 -6.90
C VAL A 81 3.69 -2.26 -7.98
N ASN A 82 4.87 -2.73 -7.60
CA ASN A 82 5.95 -3.07 -8.53
C ASN A 82 6.30 -4.55 -8.39
N TYR A 83 6.20 -5.31 -9.49
CA TYR A 83 6.69 -6.69 -9.49
C TYR A 83 8.21 -6.67 -9.64
N TYR A 84 8.92 -6.56 -8.52
CA TYR A 84 10.36 -6.30 -8.53
C TYR A 84 11.16 -7.51 -8.99
N TYR A 85 10.91 -8.68 -8.40
CA TYR A 85 11.65 -9.89 -8.77
C TYR A 85 10.78 -11.14 -8.72
N GLY A 86 10.95 -11.98 -9.74
CA GLY A 86 10.27 -13.27 -9.86
C GLY A 86 10.44 -13.87 -11.25
N THR A 87 10.02 -15.13 -11.38
CA THR A 87 10.29 -15.96 -12.57
C THR A 87 9.03 -16.44 -13.28
N GLY A 88 7.86 -16.14 -12.72
CA GLY A 88 6.55 -16.51 -13.27
C GLY A 88 5.53 -15.38 -13.14
N ILE A 89 4.29 -15.66 -13.53
CA ILE A 89 3.16 -14.75 -13.26
C ILE A 89 2.88 -14.69 -11.76
N GLU A 90 2.39 -13.56 -11.29
CA GLU A 90 1.93 -13.34 -9.92
C GLU A 90 0.60 -12.59 -9.91
N THR A 91 -0.04 -12.53 -8.74
CA THR A 91 -1.18 -11.69 -8.45
C THR A 91 -0.94 -10.98 -7.11
N ALA A 92 -0.96 -9.65 -7.14
CA ALA A 92 -0.95 -8.84 -5.93
C ALA A 92 -2.38 -8.59 -5.45
N TYR A 93 -2.56 -8.64 -4.12
CA TYR A 93 -3.78 -8.30 -3.42
C TYR A 93 -3.49 -7.11 -2.52
N VAL A 94 -4.18 -6.00 -2.78
CA VAL A 94 -4.02 -4.76 -2.01
C VAL A 94 -5.31 -4.43 -1.29
N GLN A 95 -5.25 -4.25 0.03
CA GLN A 95 -6.34 -3.67 0.80
C GLN A 95 -5.97 -2.25 1.22
N ILE A 96 -6.88 -1.32 0.98
CA ILE A 96 -6.75 0.07 1.43
C ILE A 96 -7.86 0.36 2.42
N VAL A 97 -7.47 0.89 3.58
CA VAL A 97 -8.36 1.48 4.57
C VAL A 97 -8.12 2.97 4.60
N ALA A 98 -9.18 3.78 4.58
CA ALA A 98 -9.10 5.24 4.71
C ALA A 98 -10.29 5.75 5.53
N GLY A 99 -10.03 6.22 6.75
CA GLY A 99 -11.08 6.48 7.74
C GLY A 99 -11.88 5.21 8.03
N THR A 100 -13.15 5.20 7.65
CA THR A 100 -14.04 4.01 7.78
C THR A 100 -14.22 3.26 6.46
N LEU A 101 -13.61 3.73 5.37
CA LEU A 101 -13.72 3.10 4.06
C LEU A 101 -12.71 1.96 3.96
N VAL A 102 -13.13 0.84 3.37
CA VAL A 102 -12.26 -0.29 3.07
C VAL A 102 -12.49 -0.71 1.62
N ARG A 103 -11.42 -0.88 0.86
CA ARG A 103 -11.47 -1.41 -0.50
C ARG A 103 -10.33 -2.39 -0.75
N SER A 104 -10.63 -3.43 -1.51
CA SER A 104 -9.65 -4.43 -1.93
C SER A 104 -9.52 -4.47 -3.44
N PHE A 105 -8.29 -4.73 -3.90
CA PHE A 105 -7.87 -4.73 -5.30
C PHE A 105 -7.08 -6.01 -5.59
N THR A 106 -7.16 -6.46 -6.83
CA THR A 106 -6.43 -7.62 -7.35
C THR A 106 -5.73 -7.20 -8.64
N ILE A 107 -4.41 -7.33 -8.65
CA ILE A 107 -3.55 -6.82 -9.72
C ILE A 107 -2.79 -8.02 -10.33
N PRO A 108 -3.09 -8.42 -11.58
CA PRO A 108 -2.31 -9.43 -12.26
C PRO A 108 -0.93 -8.87 -12.64
N LEU A 109 0.13 -9.64 -12.33
CA LEU A 109 1.52 -9.26 -12.56
C LEU A 109 2.17 -10.26 -13.52
N ALA A 110 2.29 -9.89 -14.79
CA ALA A 110 2.75 -10.82 -15.82
C ALA A 110 4.27 -10.96 -15.89
N VAL A 111 5.00 -9.88 -15.60
CA VAL A 111 6.46 -9.79 -15.76
C VAL A 111 7.08 -9.01 -14.61
N SER A 112 8.20 -9.51 -14.09
CA SER A 112 9.02 -8.76 -13.16
C SER A 112 9.85 -7.72 -13.91
N VAL A 113 9.96 -6.51 -13.36
CA VAL A 113 10.62 -5.36 -14.00
C VAL A 113 11.75 -4.77 -13.16
N GLY A 114 11.96 -5.26 -11.93
CA GLY A 114 12.98 -4.76 -11.02
C GLY A 114 12.85 -3.26 -10.75
N GLY A 115 13.99 -2.60 -10.60
CA GLY A 115 14.04 -1.16 -10.31
C GLY A 115 13.45 -0.26 -11.39
N PHE A 116 13.22 -0.75 -12.62
CA PHE A 116 12.54 0.05 -13.65
C PHE A 116 11.09 0.38 -13.30
N GLY A 117 10.45 -0.42 -12.44
CA GLY A 117 9.08 -0.16 -11.98
C GLY A 117 8.99 0.81 -10.80
N ASN A 118 10.13 1.25 -10.23
CA ASN A 118 10.09 2.03 -8.99
C ASN A 118 9.40 3.39 -9.17
N ASP A 119 9.71 4.10 -10.25
CA ASP A 119 9.16 5.43 -10.54
C ASP A 119 7.79 5.37 -11.26
N THR A 120 7.44 4.19 -11.80
CA THR A 120 6.19 3.96 -12.53
C THR A 120 5.56 2.62 -12.12
N PRO A 121 5.17 2.46 -10.84
CA PRO A 121 4.52 1.23 -10.39
C PRO A 121 3.15 1.09 -11.07
N ILE A 122 2.64 -0.13 -11.13
CA ILE A 122 1.29 -0.39 -11.65
C ILE A 122 0.28 0.29 -10.70
N PRO A 123 -0.51 1.27 -11.18
CA PRO A 123 -1.43 1.99 -10.31
C PRO A 123 -2.53 1.08 -9.77
N VAL A 124 -2.85 1.23 -8.49
CA VAL A 124 -3.90 0.47 -7.80
C VAL A 124 -5.09 1.36 -7.48
N ALA A 125 -4.85 2.45 -6.76
CA ALA A 125 -5.89 3.35 -6.31
C ALA A 125 -5.32 4.69 -5.86
N ASP A 126 -6.19 5.69 -5.91
CA ASP A 126 -5.98 6.98 -5.27
C ASP A 126 -6.86 7.08 -4.01
N VAL A 127 -6.28 7.56 -2.92
CA VAL A 127 -7.02 7.97 -1.72
C VAL A 127 -7.05 9.49 -1.69
N VAL A 128 -8.22 10.07 -1.90
CA VAL A 128 -8.43 11.52 -1.87
C VAL A 128 -8.90 11.94 -0.50
N VAL A 129 -8.15 12.85 0.13
CA VAL A 129 -8.41 13.39 1.46
C VAL A 129 -8.76 14.87 1.34
N ASN A 130 -9.97 15.22 1.79
CA ASN A 130 -10.46 16.60 1.84
C ASN A 130 -10.83 16.99 3.28
N GLY A 131 -11.06 18.29 3.50
CA GLY A 131 -11.45 18.82 4.82
C GLY A 131 -10.27 19.27 5.66
N ASP A 132 -10.45 19.27 6.98
CA ASP A 132 -9.43 19.73 7.93
C ASP A 132 -9.69 19.20 9.35
N ALA A 133 -8.76 19.44 10.28
CA ALA A 133 -8.87 18.99 11.67
C ALA A 133 -10.02 19.63 12.47
N VAL A 134 -10.57 20.76 12.03
CA VAL A 134 -11.67 21.48 12.71
C VAL A 134 -13.04 20.95 12.24
N ASN A 135 -13.20 20.77 10.92
CA ASN A 135 -14.44 20.38 10.26
C ASN A 135 -14.54 18.87 10.01
N GLY A 136 -13.45 18.15 10.21
CA GLY A 136 -13.31 16.72 9.92
C GLY A 136 -12.76 16.46 8.52
N TYR A 137 -12.18 15.27 8.37
CA TYR A 137 -11.65 14.79 7.10
C TYR A 137 -12.69 13.93 6.37
N ILE A 138 -12.70 14.05 5.05
CA ILE A 138 -13.51 13.24 4.14
C ILE A 138 -12.56 12.44 3.26
N PHE A 139 -12.79 11.14 3.19
CA PHE A 139 -11.99 10.20 2.41
C PHE A 139 -12.80 9.68 1.22
N ASP A 140 -12.12 9.45 0.10
CA ASP A 140 -12.63 8.72 -1.06
C ASP A 140 -11.54 7.79 -1.58
N ILE A 141 -11.89 6.53 -1.89
CA ILE A 141 -10.94 5.53 -2.42
C ILE A 141 -11.31 5.22 -3.88
N GLN A 142 -10.56 5.82 -4.79
CA GLN A 142 -10.78 5.75 -6.24
C GLN A 142 -9.93 4.63 -6.82
N GLY A 143 -10.58 3.59 -7.34
CA GLY A 143 -9.86 2.47 -7.97
C GLY A 143 -9.38 2.87 -9.35
N LEU A 144 -8.09 2.68 -9.60
CA LEU A 144 -7.52 2.88 -10.93
C LEU A 144 -7.61 1.53 -11.63
N ALA A 145 -8.57 1.41 -12.54
CA ALA A 145 -8.93 0.14 -13.17
C ALA A 145 -7.68 -0.56 -13.72
N THR A 146 -7.39 -1.77 -13.23
CA THR A 146 -6.60 -2.73 -13.98
C THR A 146 -7.45 -3.15 -15.17
N PRO A 147 -7.05 -2.86 -16.42
CA PRO A 147 -7.69 -3.48 -17.57
C PRO A 147 -7.59 -5.00 -17.39
N GLN A 148 -8.75 -5.67 -17.39
CA GLN A 148 -8.82 -7.13 -17.59
C GLN A 148 -8.29 -7.47 -18.98
#